data_AF-A0A093BFE6-F1
#
_entry.id   AF-A0A093BFE6-F1
#
_cell.length_a   1.000
_cell.length_b   1.000
_cell.length_c   1.000
_cell.angle_alpha   90.00
_cell.angle_beta   90.00
_cell.angle_gamma   90.00
#
_symmetry.space_group_name_H-M   'P 1'
#
loop_
_entity.id
_entity.type
_entity.pdbx_description
1 polymer ?
#
loop_
_entity_poly.entity_id
_entity_poly.type
_entity_poly.pdbx_seq_one_letter_code
_entity_poly.pdbx_strand_id
1 'polypeptide(L)' 'LSPLPQEDRGGTSSLSASKWTTFLKATLICVDPVTKGNFNWLQDVFFVPASDWRQSKAYGLFT' A
#
# COMPACT_ATOMS: atom_id res chain seq x y z
N LEU A 1 -3.39 24.65 17.07
CA LEU A 1 -3.66 23.37 17.75
C LEU A 1 -4.41 22.48 16.76
N SER A 2 -3.67 21.76 15.92
CA SER A 2 -4.22 20.88 14.89
C SER A 2 -4.67 19.56 15.53
N PRO A 3 -5.93 19.12 15.35
CA PRO A 3 -6.29 17.76 15.74
C PRO A 3 -5.66 16.83 14.71
N LEU A 4 -4.66 16.04 15.11
CA LEU A 4 -4.20 14.90 14.32
C LEU A 4 -5.36 13.90 14.22
N PRO A 5 -5.92 13.58 13.04
CA PRO A 5 -6.90 12.53 12.94
C PRO A 5 -6.30 11.27 12.29
N GLN A 6 -6.76 10.11 12.78
CA GLN A 6 -6.68 8.78 12.16
C GLN A 6 -5.41 7.96 12.38
N GLU A 7 -5.07 7.72 13.65
CA GLU A 7 -4.30 6.52 13.99
C GLU A 7 -5.27 5.37 14.26
N ASP A 8 -4.96 4.16 13.77
CA ASP A 8 -5.69 2.95 14.12
C ASP A 8 -5.46 2.65 15.61
N ARG A 9 -6.53 2.72 16.41
CA ARG A 9 -6.47 2.58 17.88
C ARG A 9 -6.65 1.15 18.36
N GLY A 10 -6.73 0.19 17.44
CA GLY A 10 -7.09 -1.17 17.76
C GLY A 10 -8.57 -1.34 18.10
N GLY A 11 -8.94 -2.58 18.41
CA GLY A 11 -10.33 -2.94 18.70
C GLY A 11 -10.73 -2.69 20.15
N THR A 12 -12.03 -2.71 20.40
CA THR A 12 -12.62 -2.40 21.72
C THR A 12 -12.48 -3.55 22.73
N SER A 13 -12.08 -4.75 22.30
CA SER A 13 -11.89 -5.89 23.19
C SER A 13 -10.43 -6.07 23.59
N SER A 14 -10.18 -6.69 24.74
CA SER A 14 -8.82 -6.95 25.22
C SER A 14 -7.97 -7.74 24.22
N LEU A 15 -8.60 -8.60 23.41
CA LEU A 15 -7.93 -9.44 22.39
C LEU A 15 -7.56 -8.69 21.11
N SER A 16 -8.12 -7.50 20.87
CA SER A 16 -7.92 -6.70 19.65
C SER A 16 -7.37 -5.30 19.93
N ALA A 17 -7.27 -4.87 21.18
CA ALA A 17 -6.75 -3.56 21.57
C ALA A 17 -5.35 -3.24 21.04
N SER A 18 -4.51 -4.27 20.79
CA SER A 18 -3.17 -4.12 20.21
C SER A 18 -3.05 -4.59 18.75
N LYS A 19 -4.17 -4.85 18.07
CA LYS A 19 -4.19 -5.33 16.68
C LYS A 19 -4.70 -4.25 15.74
N TRP A 20 -4.10 -4.16 14.55
CA TRP A 20 -4.64 -3.32 13.47
C TRP A 20 -6.07 -3.75 13.12
N THR A 21 -7.00 -2.81 13.15
CA THR A 21 -8.42 -3.00 12.76
C THR A 21 -8.72 -2.48 11.37
N THR A 22 -7.86 -1.61 10.82
CA THR A 22 -8.00 -1.03 9.48
C THR A 22 -6.99 -1.57 8.47
N PHE A 23 -6.29 -2.66 8.78
CA PHE A 23 -5.35 -3.29 7.84
C PHE A 23 -6.09 -3.88 6.64
N LEU A 24 -5.72 -3.42 5.44
CA LEU A 24 -6.19 -3.95 4.17
C LEU A 24 -4.98 -4.25 3.26
N LYS A 25 -5.12 -5.24 2.37
CA LYS A 25 -4.09 -5.59 1.39
C LYS A 25 -4.69 -5.72 -0.01
N ALA A 26 -3.87 -5.47 -1.02
CA ALA A 26 -4.21 -5.65 -2.42
C ALA A 26 -3.05 -6.33 -3.17
N THR A 27 -3.34 -6.91 -4.32
CA THR A 27 -2.34 -7.54 -5.20
C THR A 27 -1.88 -6.52 -6.26
N LEU A 28 -0.57 -6.39 -6.43
CA LEU A 28 0.02 -5.65 -7.56
C LEU A 28 0.19 -6.60 -8.75
N ILE A 29 -0.19 -6.14 -9.94
CA ILE A 29 -0.16 -6.94 -11.17
C ILE A 29 0.81 -6.27 -12.14
N CYS A 30 1.84 -7.00 -12.56
CA CYS A 30 2.76 -6.62 -13.63
C CYS A 30 2.72 -7.70 -14.71
N VAL A 31 2.08 -7.41 -15.83
CA VAL A 31 1.92 -8.34 -16.95
C VAL A 31 2.18 -7.63 -18.27
N ASP A 32 2.85 -8.31 -19.19
CA ASP A 32 2.94 -7.88 -20.58
C ASP A 32 1.78 -8.51 -21.37
N PRO A 33 0.81 -7.72 -21.87
CA PRO A 33 -0.34 -8.26 -22.57
C PRO A 33 0.00 -8.91 -23.92
N VAL A 34 1.14 -8.57 -24.53
CA VAL A 34 1.57 -9.07 -25.84
C VAL A 34 2.25 -10.42 -25.69
N THR A 35 3.28 -10.51 -24.84
CA THR A 35 4.03 -11.76 -24.62
C THR A 35 3.37 -12.70 -23.62
N LYS A 36 2.34 -12.23 -22.91
CA LYS A 36 1.73 -12.92 -21.75
C LYS A 36 2.72 -13.17 -20.60
N GLY A 37 3.83 -12.42 -20.56
CA GLY A 37 4.76 -12.44 -19.45
C GLY A 37 4.09 -12.00 -18.15
N ASN A 38 4.34 -12.73 -17.07
CA ASN A 38 3.84 -12.44 -15.74
C ASN A 38 5.02 -12.26 -14.79
N PHE A 39 5.12 -11.08 -14.17
CA PHE A 39 6.21 -10.71 -13.28
C PHE A 39 5.63 -10.52 -11.88
N ASN A 40 5.66 -11.60 -11.09
CA ASN A 40 4.98 -11.66 -9.78
C ASN A 40 5.92 -11.46 -8.60
N TRP A 41 7.24 -11.35 -8.84
CA TRP A 41 8.21 -11.09 -7.78
C TRP A 41 8.56 -9.61 -7.74
N LEU A 42 8.05 -8.88 -6.74
CA LEU A 42 8.44 -7.50 -6.49
C LEU A 42 9.86 -7.43 -5.92
N GLN A 43 10.76 -6.73 -6.61
CA GLN A 43 12.16 -6.55 -6.20
C GLN A 43 12.41 -5.22 -5.49
N ASP A 44 11.83 -4.13 -6.01
CA ASP A 44 12.03 -2.79 -5.47
C ASP A 44 10.84 -1.86 -5.76
N VAL A 45 10.69 -0.80 -4.95
CA VAL A 45 9.65 0.23 -5.10
C VAL A 45 10.26 1.62 -4.94
N PHE A 46 10.04 2.49 -5.92
CA PHE A 46 10.44 3.89 -5.88
C PHE A 46 9.23 4.83 -5.88
N PHE A 47 9.22 5.80 -4.97
CA PHE A 47 8.14 6.78 -4.83
C PHE A 47 8.53 8.15 -5.35
N VAL A 48 7.68 8.72 -6.20
CA VAL A 48 7.81 10.09 -6.71
C VAL A 48 6.65 10.92 -6.16
N PRO A 49 6.92 11.86 -5.24
CA PRO A 49 5.88 12.72 -4.69
C PRO A 49 5.41 13.75 -5.71
N ALA A 50 4.12 14.06 -5.67
CA ALA A 50 3.51 15.17 -6.40
C ALA A 50 2.92 16.20 -5.42
N SER A 51 2.63 17.41 -5.91
CA SER A 51 2.00 18.46 -5.09
C SER A 51 0.61 18.03 -4.58
N ASP A 52 -0.18 17.38 -5.43
CA ASP A 52 -1.34 16.59 -4.99
C ASP A 52 -0.87 15.17 -4.66
N TRP A 53 -0.94 14.78 -3.39
CA TRP A 53 -0.48 13.47 -2.95
C TRP A 53 -1.18 12.32 -3.68
N ARG A 54 -2.43 12.51 -4.12
CA ARG A 54 -3.21 11.52 -4.88
C ARG A 54 -2.61 11.23 -6.26
N GLN A 55 -1.78 12.13 -6.76
CA GLN A 55 -1.07 12.02 -8.03
C GLN A 55 0.38 11.53 -7.88
N SER A 56 0.83 11.25 -6.65
CA SER A 56 2.14 10.64 -6.41
C SER A 56 2.23 9.29 -7.13
N LYS A 57 3.39 8.97 -7.66
CA LYS A 57 3.62 7.72 -8.40
C LYS A 57 4.44 6.75 -7.58
N ALA A 58 4.05 5.49 -7.62
CA ALA A 58 4.86 4.38 -7.15
C ALA A 58 5.30 3.57 -8.37
N TYR A 59 6.60 3.34 -8.51
CA TYR A 59 7.20 2.51 -9.54
C TYR A 59 7.69 1.23 -8.90
N GLY A 60 7.22 0.07 -9.38
CA GLY A 60 7.69 -1.23 -8.91
C GLY A 60 8.55 -1.92 -9.96
N LEU A 61 9.67 -2.52 -9.53
CA LEU A 61 10.48 -3.41 -10.34
C LEU A 61 10.07 -4.85 -10.07
N PHE A 62 9.71 -5.60 -11.11
CA PHE A 62 9.26 -6.98 -11.00
C PHE A 62 10.11 -7.93 -11.83
N THR A 63 10.14 -9.21 -11.44
CA THR A 63 10.69 -10.34 -12.22
C THR A 63 9.67 -11.46 -12.31
#